data_AF-A0A0D6L9N6-F1
#
_entry.id   AF-A0A0D6L9N6-F1
#
_cell.length_a   1.000
_cell.length_b   1.000
_cell.length_c   1.000
_cell.angle_alpha   90.00
_cell.angle_beta   90.00
_cell.angle_gamma   90.00
#
_symmetry.space_group_name_H-M   'P 1'
#
loop_
_entity.id
_entity.type
_entity.pdbx_description
1 polymer ?
#
loop_
_entity_poly.entity_id
_entity_poly.type
_entity_poly.pdbx_seq_one_letter_code
_entity_poly.pdbx_strand_id
1 'polypeptide(L)'
;MKHVLRGQILRQTVQEKPSKIKTLSSKIVTASNSAACGVWLKIGEEYLNGGSVDEKGVLHSFPCGINQNWNGVTAKDKAAPKTYQCRY
;
A
#
# COMPACT_ATOMS: atom_id res chain seq x y z
N MET A 1 3.11 -21.61 12.62
CA MET A 1 2.80 -20.22 13.04
C MET A 1 3.61 -19.28 12.16
N LYS A 2 3.00 -18.61 11.17
CA LYS A 2 3.71 -17.69 10.26
C LYS A 2 3.38 -16.24 10.66
N HIS A 3 4.42 -15.44 10.81
CA HIS A 3 4.41 -14.14 11.45
C HIS A 3 3.52 -13.13 10.73
N VAL A 4 2.75 -12.37 11.52
CA VAL A 4 2.16 -11.09 11.09
C VAL A 4 3.33 -10.16 10.76
N LEU A 5 3.55 -9.88 9.48
CA LEU A 5 4.53 -8.88 9.06
C LEU A 5 4.04 -7.50 9.52
N ARG A 6 4.47 -7.08 10.71
CA ARG A 6 4.53 -5.66 11.09
C ARG A 6 5.64 -5.01 10.26
N GLY A 7 5.42 -4.89 8.95
CA GLY A 7 6.33 -4.19 8.06
C GLY A 7 6.29 -2.70 8.39
N GLN A 8 7.32 -2.18 9.04
CA GLN A 8 7.63 -0.75 9.02
C GLN A 8 8.15 -0.44 7.63
N ILE A 9 7.44 0.40 6.88
CA ILE A 9 7.99 0.94 5.64
C ILE A 9 8.89 2.12 6.02
N LEU A 10 10.18 2.01 5.71
CA LEU A 10 11.19 3.01 6.05
C LEU A 10 11.09 4.28 5.20
N ARG A 11 10.47 4.22 4.00
CA ARG A 11 10.15 5.39 3.16
C ARG A 11 8.86 5.15 2.36
N GLN A 12 7.85 5.99 2.58
CA GLN A 12 6.58 5.97 1.84
C GLN A 12 6.42 7.27 1.06
N THR A 13 6.13 7.17 -0.23
CA THR A 13 5.68 8.31 -1.04
C THR A 13 4.19 8.16 -1.27
N VAL A 14 3.41 9.09 -0.74
CA VAL A 14 1.95 9.08 -0.92
C VAL A 14 1.61 9.66 -2.29
N GLN A 15 0.99 8.85 -3.13
CA GLN A 15 0.54 9.26 -4.44
C GLN A 15 -0.89 9.78 -4.40
N GLU A 16 -1.79 9.06 -3.74
CA GLU A 16 -3.17 9.45 -3.54
C GLU A 16 -3.66 8.98 -2.17
N LYS A 17 -4.57 9.74 -1.55
CA LYS A 17 -5.25 9.37 -0.30
C LYS A 17 -6.63 10.02 -0.25
N PRO A 18 -7.60 9.43 0.48
CA PRO A 18 -8.89 10.08 0.69
C PRO A 18 -8.72 11.47 1.30
N SER A 19 -9.53 12.44 0.86
CA SER A 19 -9.43 13.85 1.29
C SER A 19 -9.53 14.04 2.80
N LYS A 20 -10.31 13.20 3.48
CA LYS A 20 -10.50 13.20 4.94
C LYS A 20 -9.26 12.76 5.72
N ILE A 21 -8.35 12.02 5.08
CA ILE A 21 -7.12 11.52 5.73
C ILE A 21 -6.04 12.57 5.56
N LYS A 22 -5.56 13.17 6.65
CA LYS A 22 -4.49 14.18 6.58
C LYS A 22 -3.12 13.55 6.30
N THR A 23 -2.84 12.40 6.90
CA THR A 23 -1.54 11.74 6.85
C THR A 23 -1.74 10.22 6.81
N LEU A 24 -0.97 9.51 5.99
CA LEU A 24 -0.93 8.06 6.01
C LEU A 24 0.03 7.56 7.10
N SER A 25 -0.31 6.42 7.69
CA SER A 25 0.54 5.72 8.64
C SER A 25 1.70 5.02 7.92
N SER A 26 2.86 4.96 8.58
CA SER A 26 3.99 4.12 8.15
C SER A 26 3.74 2.60 8.24
N LYS A 27 2.55 2.23 8.72
CA LYS A 27 2.09 0.85 8.88
C LYS A 27 1.17 0.44 7.74
N ILE A 28 1.42 -0.75 7.21
CA ILE A 28 0.46 -1.50 6.39
C ILE A 28 -0.08 -2.66 7.22
N VAL A 29 -1.36 -2.94 7.08
CA VAL A 29 -2.03 -4.10 7.67
C VAL A 29 -2.57 -4.98 6.55
N THR A 30 -2.44 -6.29 6.72
CA THR A 30 -3.06 -7.29 5.87
C THR A 30 -3.35 -8.53 6.72
N ALA A 31 -4.21 -9.42 6.23
CA ALA A 31 -4.51 -10.66 6.94
C ALA A 31 -3.25 -11.56 7.06
N SER A 32 -3.21 -12.40 8.09
CA SER A 32 -2.03 -13.20 8.44
C SER A 32 -1.75 -14.38 7.50
N ASN A 33 -2.69 -14.71 6.61
CA ASN A 33 -2.58 -15.86 5.71
C ASN A 33 -3.33 -15.61 4.39
N SER A 34 -2.94 -16.34 3.34
CA SER A 34 -3.52 -16.18 2.00
C SER A 34 -4.99 -16.60 1.92
N ALA A 35 -5.43 -17.60 2.69
CA ALA A 35 -6.82 -18.05 2.71
C ALA A 35 -7.79 -16.97 3.24
N ALA A 36 -7.29 -16.06 4.08
CA ALA A 36 -7.99 -14.89 4.58
C ALA A 36 -7.66 -13.61 3.80
N CYS A 37 -7.18 -13.72 2.55
CA CYS A 37 -6.80 -12.59 1.71
C CYS A 37 -5.63 -11.76 2.28
N GLY A 38 -4.62 -12.45 2.82
CA GLY A 38 -3.36 -11.84 3.25
C GLY A 38 -2.38 -11.65 2.09
N VAL A 39 -1.76 -10.48 2.03
CA VAL A 39 -0.71 -10.15 1.06
C VAL A 39 0.67 -10.52 1.60
N TRP A 40 1.49 -11.15 0.77
CA TRP A 40 2.88 -11.45 1.09
C TRP A 40 3.81 -10.43 0.45
N LEU A 41 4.44 -9.59 1.28
CA LEU A 41 5.44 -8.63 0.87
C LEU A 41 6.80 -9.04 1.41
N LYS A 42 7.86 -8.87 0.62
CA LYS A 42 9.23 -9.14 1.06
C LYS A 42 9.83 -7.90 1.72
N ILE A 43 10.44 -8.09 2.89
CA ILE A 43 11.12 -7.00 3.62
C ILE A 43 12.32 -6.51 2.80
N GLY A 44 12.51 -5.19 2.77
CA GLY A 44 13.62 -4.54 2.06
C GLY A 44 13.36 -4.28 0.58
N GLU A 45 12.18 -4.63 0.08
CA GLU A 45 11.76 -4.32 -1.29
C GLU A 45 10.73 -3.19 -1.31
N GLU A 46 10.75 -2.41 -2.39
CA GLU A 46 9.78 -1.34 -2.63
C GLU A 46 8.58 -1.90 -3.39
N TYR A 47 7.38 -1.44 -3.03
CA TYR A 47 6.13 -1.89 -3.64
C TYR A 47 5.20 -0.71 -3.89
N LEU A 48 4.53 -0.73 -5.03
CA LEU A 48 3.31 0.04 -5.27
C LEU A 48 2.15 -0.73 -4.60
N ASN A 49 1.58 -0.14 -3.55
CA ASN A 49 0.49 -0.73 -2.79
C ASN A 49 -0.78 0.13 -2.90
N GLY A 50 -1.91 -0.52 -3.13
CA GLY A 50 -3.23 0.08 -3.16
C GLY A 50 -4.21 -0.75 -2.34
N GLY A 51 -5.12 -0.07 -1.65
CA GLY A 51 -6.06 -0.70 -0.73
C GLY A 51 -7.00 0.32 -0.11
N SER A 52 -7.62 -0.04 1.01
CA SER A 52 -8.46 0.87 1.78
C SER A 52 -7.67 1.51 2.91
N VAL A 53 -8.01 2.74 3.27
CA VAL A 53 -7.38 3.47 4.36
C VAL A 53 -8.42 3.67 5.46
N ASP A 54 -8.06 3.32 6.70
CA ASP A 54 -8.94 3.58 7.84
C ASP A 54 -8.86 5.04 8.32
N GLU A 55 -9.72 5.42 9.27
CA GLU A 55 -9.77 6.79 9.80
C GLU A 55 -8.46 7.26 10.45
N LYS A 56 -7.57 6.33 10.81
CA LYS A 56 -6.25 6.60 11.39
C LYS A 56 -5.15 6.69 10.32
N GLY A 57 -5.52 6.59 9.04
CA GLY A 57 -4.58 6.64 7.93
C GLY A 57 -3.81 5.35 7.71
N VAL A 58 -4.21 4.22 8.32
CA VAL A 58 -3.54 2.94 8.11
C VAL A 58 -4.03 2.30 6.82
N LEU A 59 -3.09 1.91 5.96
CA LEU A 59 -3.41 1.19 4.73
C LEU A 59 -3.69 -0.29 5.03
N HIS A 60 -4.86 -0.75 4.65
CA HIS A 60 -5.28 -2.15 4.67
C HIS A 60 -5.14 -2.70 3.25
N SER A 61 -4.17 -3.59 3.05
CA SER A 61 -3.92 -4.23 1.76
C SER A 61 -4.48 -5.64 1.70
N PHE A 62 -4.93 -6.03 0.51
CA PHE A 62 -5.54 -7.31 0.19
C PHE A 62 -5.12 -7.75 -1.23
N PRO A 63 -5.09 -9.06 -1.55
CA PRO A 63 -4.62 -9.59 -2.83
C PRO A 63 -5.33 -9.03 -4.06
N CYS A 64 -6.60 -8.65 -3.93
CA CYS A 64 -7.38 -8.04 -5.01
C CYS A 64 -7.03 -6.56 -5.26
N GLY A 65 -6.24 -5.95 -4.37
CA GLY A 65 -5.70 -4.60 -4.53
C GLY A 65 -4.37 -4.60 -5.29
N ILE A 66 -3.83 -3.41 -5.53
CA ILE A 66 -2.53 -3.25 -6.17
C ILE A 66 -1.44 -3.65 -5.17
N ASN A 67 -0.63 -4.66 -5.51
CA ASN A 67 0.50 -5.12 -4.71
C ASN A 67 1.65 -5.50 -5.65
N GLN A 68 2.31 -4.50 -6.23
CA GLN A 68 3.32 -4.73 -7.27
C GLN A 68 4.71 -4.33 -6.75
N ASN A 69 5.71 -5.20 -6.95
CA ASN A 69 7.09 -4.81 -6.69
C ASN A 69 7.45 -3.62 -7.60
N TRP A 70 8.01 -2.56 -7.02
CA TRP A 70 8.27 -1.29 -7.69
C TRP A 70 9.18 -1.43 -8.92
N ASN A 71 10.10 -2.40 -8.92
CA ASN A 71 10.96 -2.67 -10.06
C ASN A 71 10.20 -3.24 -11.26
N GLY A 72 9.07 -3.92 -11.00
CA GLY A 72 8.18 -4.48 -12.03
C GLY A 72 7.06 -3.55 -12.50
N VAL A 73 6.84 -2.41 -11.82
CA VAL A 73 5.82 -1.43 -12.23
C VAL A 73 6.28 -0.74 -13.52
N THR A 74 5.41 -0.71 -14.53
CA THR A 74 5.72 -0.11 -15.83
C THR A 74 5.94 1.41 -15.70
N ALA A 75 6.70 2.00 -16.64
CA ALA A 75 6.91 3.45 -16.64
C ALA A 75 5.58 4.23 -16.73
N LYS A 76 4.60 3.70 -17.46
CA LYS A 76 3.25 4.27 -17.56
C LYS A 76 2.55 4.29 -16.20
N ASP A 77 2.58 3.16 -15.49
CA ASP A 77 1.91 3.05 -14.18
C ASP A 77 2.63 3.84 -13.09
N LYS A 78 3.96 4.00 -13.18
CA LYS A 78 4.72 4.93 -12.33
C LYS A 78 4.35 6.40 -12.55
N ALA A 79 3.90 6.74 -13.76
CA ALA A 79 3.54 8.11 -14.14
C ALA A 79 2.05 8.45 -13.92
N ALA A 80 1.15 7.45 -13.98
CA ALA A 80 -0.28 7.61 -13.75
C ALA A 80 -0.66 8.34 -12.44
N PRO A 81 0.05 8.17 -11.30
CA PRO A 81 -0.14 8.95 -10.07
C PRO A 81 -0.16 10.47 -10.26
N LYS A 82 0.63 10.99 -11.22
CA LYS A 82 0.69 12.43 -11.52
C LYS A 82 -0.59 12.94 -12.20
N THR A 83 -1.40 12.04 -12.73
CA THR A 83 -2.66 12.37 -13.41
C THR A 83 -3.87 12.34 -12.49
N TYR A 84 -3.78 11.68 -11.32
CA TYR A 84 -4.80 11.73 -10.28
C TYR A 84 -4.63 13.02 -9.47
N GLN A 85 -5.00 14.16 -10.04
CA GLN A 85 -5.09 15.39 -9.27
C GLN A 85 -6.32 15.33 -8.36
N CYS A 86 -6.10 15.44 -7.06
CA CYS A 86 -7.17 15.67 -6.10
C CYS A 86 -7.89 16.98 -6.47
N ARG A 87 -9.11 16.90 -6.99
CA ARG A 87 -9.98 18.07 -7.10
C ARG A 87 -10.48 18.41 -5.69
N TYR A 88 -10.10 19.59 -5.21
CA TYR A 88 -10.48 20.14 -3.91
C TYR A 88 -11.95 20.60 -3.91
#